data_AF-A0A5J4WTM9-F1
#
_entry.id   AF-A0A5J4WTM9-F1
#
_cell.length_a   1.000
_cell.length_b   1.000
_cell.length_c   1.000
_cell.angle_alpha   90.00
_cell.angle_beta   90.00
_cell.angle_gamma   90.00
#
_symmetry.space_group_name_H-M   'P 1'
#
loop_
_entity.id
_entity.type
_entity.pdbx_description
1 polymer ?
#
loop_
_entity_poly.entity_id
_entity_poly.type
_entity_poly.pdbx_seq_one_letter_code
_entity_poly.pdbx_strand_id
1 'polypeptide(L)'
;MKRKDEEEQQRKSLEEEQRRKDEEEEQQRKSLEEQERRKALEEEQRRKALEEEQRRKALEEEQRRKALEEELRRKALEEELERKALEEEQRRKALEEELRRKALEEELRRKALEEEQRRKALEEEQRRKALEEEQRRKALEEELRRKALEEELERKALEEELERKALEEEQIRKSQEQEQIRRSLEDQVKILQQEQRRKTQEEQQIRKSLEDQVKMLQQEQRRKAIEEEGQRRKSQEQEQIRRSLEDQVKILQQEQRIIRDKEYKRQIEEENRQTALKLEQEEQNRLNELESRLSIIQTGFRPGNRGIAGGGIYFALTKEDTERKAHQKGVILECQVDVGSCKIMKQMEPQLTGEELKKQGFDSVFFPAKYMNTNLNYPEYVIYDPTRVTNIQYA
;
A
#
# COMPACT_ATOMS: atom_id res chain seq x y z
N MET A 1 17.81 103.66 -0.79
CA MET A 1 17.40 102.59 0.14
C MET A 1 16.25 101.76 -0.41
N LYS A 2 15.12 102.34 -0.84
CA LYS A 2 13.93 101.59 -1.32
C LYS A 2 14.13 100.52 -2.43
N ARG A 3 15.04 100.73 -3.41
CA ARG A 3 15.24 99.75 -4.51
C ARG A 3 15.90 98.43 -4.10
N LYS A 4 16.72 98.41 -3.03
CA LYS A 4 17.36 97.18 -2.56
C LYS A 4 16.39 96.29 -1.78
N ASP A 5 15.46 96.89 -1.05
CA ASP A 5 14.46 96.16 -0.26
C ASP A 5 13.41 95.49 -1.17
N GLU A 6 13.05 96.13 -2.29
CA GLU A 6 12.16 95.55 -3.32
C GLU A 6 12.81 94.38 -4.08
N GLU A 7 14.10 94.48 -4.44
CA GLU A 7 14.85 93.38 -5.06
C GLU A 7 15.01 92.18 -4.10
N GLU A 8 15.22 92.44 -2.81
CA GLU A 8 15.34 91.37 -1.80
C GLU A 8 13.99 90.67 -1.55
N GLN A 9 12.88 91.41 -1.54
CA GLN A 9 11.53 90.84 -1.46
C GLN A 9 11.17 90.02 -2.70
N GLN A 10 11.51 90.49 -3.91
CA GLN A 10 11.31 89.72 -5.14
C GLN A 10 12.16 88.44 -5.18
N ARG A 11 13.40 88.49 -4.66
CA ARG A 11 14.26 87.29 -4.58
C ARG A 11 13.68 86.25 -3.62
N LYS A 12 13.20 86.68 -2.45
CA LYS A 12 12.56 85.79 -1.47
C LYS A 12 11.26 85.20 -2.01
N SER A 13 10.43 85.96 -2.71
CA SER A 13 9.19 85.42 -3.30
C SER A 13 9.48 84.39 -4.41
N LEU A 14 10.52 84.62 -5.23
CA LEU A 14 10.96 83.66 -6.25
C LEU A 14 11.54 82.38 -5.63
N GLU A 15 12.34 82.48 -4.57
CA GLU A 15 12.84 81.32 -3.82
C GLU A 15 11.71 80.51 -3.17
N GLU A 16 10.70 81.19 -2.62
CA GLU A 16 9.55 80.55 -1.99
C GLU A 16 8.61 79.89 -3.01
N GLU A 17 8.42 80.50 -4.18
CA GLU A 17 7.71 79.89 -5.32
C GLU A 17 8.47 78.67 -5.86
N GLN A 18 9.80 78.75 -5.97
CA GLN A 18 10.62 77.63 -6.41
C GLN A 18 10.58 76.47 -5.41
N ARG A 19 10.70 76.74 -4.10
CA ARG A 19 10.52 75.70 -3.07
C ARG A 19 9.15 75.03 -3.12
N ARG A 20 8.08 75.79 -3.37
CA ARG A 20 6.73 75.21 -3.52
C ARG A 20 6.63 74.30 -4.74
N LYS A 21 7.22 74.68 -5.87
CA LYS A 21 7.27 73.82 -7.07
C LYS A 21 8.08 72.55 -6.83
N ASP A 22 9.23 72.67 -6.18
CA ASP A 22 10.09 71.51 -5.88
C ASP A 22 9.38 70.55 -4.89
N GLU A 23 8.67 71.09 -3.89
CA GLU A 23 7.85 70.30 -2.94
C GLU A 23 6.65 69.62 -3.63
N GLU A 24 5.97 70.30 -4.59
CA GLU A 24 4.90 69.72 -5.40
C GLU A 24 5.42 68.62 -6.35
N GLU A 25 6.57 68.82 -7.00
CA GLU A 25 7.21 67.80 -7.84
C GLU A 25 7.66 66.58 -7.01
N GLU A 26 8.18 66.80 -5.81
CA GLU A 26 8.56 65.71 -4.89
C GLU A 26 7.33 64.92 -4.43
N GLN A 27 6.22 65.59 -4.10
CA GLN A 27 4.95 64.92 -3.78
C GLN A 27 4.39 64.14 -4.97
N GLN A 28 4.44 64.70 -6.19
CA GLN A 28 4.02 63.99 -7.39
C GLN A 28 4.87 62.75 -7.66
N ARG A 29 6.20 62.83 -7.47
CA ARG A 29 7.10 61.68 -7.59
C ARG A 29 6.76 60.58 -6.59
N LYS A 30 6.57 60.92 -5.30
CA LYS A 30 6.20 59.94 -4.27
C LYS A 30 4.85 59.29 -4.55
N SER A 31 3.87 60.06 -5.02
CA SER A 31 2.54 59.55 -5.39
C SER A 31 2.61 58.58 -6.57
N LEU A 32 3.36 58.92 -7.62
CA LEU A 32 3.62 58.04 -8.76
C LEU A 32 4.34 56.75 -8.34
N GLU A 33 5.37 56.86 -7.51
CA GLU A 33 6.15 55.73 -7.01
C GLU A 33 5.29 54.80 -6.13
N GLU A 34 4.43 55.35 -5.27
CA GLU A 34 3.45 54.56 -4.50
C GLU A 34 2.44 53.86 -5.43
N GLN A 35 1.97 54.56 -6.48
CA GLN A 35 1.01 54.00 -7.44
C GLN A 35 1.62 52.87 -8.27
N GLU A 36 2.87 52.99 -8.71
CA GLU A 36 3.60 51.91 -9.38
C GLU A 36 3.83 50.72 -8.45
N ARG A 37 4.19 50.98 -7.19
CA ARG A 37 4.39 49.93 -6.19
C ARG A 37 3.10 49.17 -5.89
N ARG A 38 1.96 49.85 -5.84
CA ARG A 38 0.64 49.22 -5.71
C ARG A 38 0.29 48.35 -6.92
N LYS A 39 0.51 48.84 -8.14
CA LYS A 39 0.27 48.07 -9.37
C LYS A 39 1.14 46.82 -9.45
N ALA A 40 2.41 46.92 -9.10
CA ALA A 40 3.33 45.79 -9.07
C ALA A 40 2.88 44.70 -8.07
N LEU A 41 2.43 45.12 -6.88
CA LEU A 41 1.90 44.19 -5.88
C LEU A 41 0.61 43.51 -6.34
N GLU A 42 -0.28 44.26 -6.99
CA GLU A 42 -1.55 43.75 -7.52
C GLU A 42 -1.31 42.76 -8.68
N GLU A 43 -0.36 43.04 -9.56
CA GLU A 43 0.06 42.14 -10.64
C GLU A 43 0.71 40.85 -10.10
N GLU A 44 1.54 40.95 -9.06
CA GLU A 44 2.13 39.80 -8.39
C GLU A 44 1.06 38.91 -7.74
N GLN A 45 0.09 39.50 -7.04
CA GLN A 45 -1.02 38.77 -6.46
C GLN A 45 -1.88 38.08 -7.52
N ARG A 46 -2.15 38.78 -8.63
CA ARG A 46 -2.92 38.22 -9.75
C ARG A 46 -2.20 37.04 -10.41
N ARG A 47 -0.87 37.12 -10.52
CA ARG A 47 -0.03 36.03 -11.03
C ARG A 47 -0.05 34.80 -10.12
N LYS A 48 0.07 35.00 -8.80
CA LYS A 48 -0.02 33.91 -7.81
C LYS A 48 -1.39 33.24 -7.81
N ALA A 49 -2.47 34.01 -7.89
CA ALA A 49 -3.83 33.48 -7.96
C ALA A 49 -4.05 32.63 -9.23
N LEU A 50 -3.53 33.08 -10.37
CA LEU A 50 -3.62 32.33 -11.62
C LEU A 50 -2.82 31.01 -11.57
N GLU A 51 -1.63 31.05 -10.97
CA GLU A 51 -0.77 29.87 -10.78
C GLU A 51 -1.42 28.85 -9.84
N GLU A 52 -2.04 29.31 -8.74
CA GLU A 52 -2.78 28.46 -7.82
C GLU A 52 -4.02 27.83 -8.48
N GLU A 53 -4.76 28.58 -9.30
CA GLU A 53 -5.90 28.06 -10.06
C GLU A 53 -5.46 26.99 -11.07
N GLN A 54 -4.36 27.21 -11.81
CA GLN A 54 -3.82 26.22 -12.73
C GLN A 54 -3.38 24.95 -12.00
N ARG A 55 -2.73 25.09 -10.84
CA ARG A 55 -2.30 23.95 -10.02
C ARG A 55 -3.50 23.15 -9.49
N ARG A 56 -4.58 23.83 -9.13
CA ARG A 56 -5.84 23.19 -8.70
C ARG A 56 -6.49 22.40 -9.84
N LYS A 57 -6.57 22.98 -11.04
CA LYS A 57 -7.12 22.30 -12.23
C LYS A 57 -6.30 21.07 -12.62
N ALA A 58 -4.97 21.17 -12.58
CA ALA A 58 -4.09 20.03 -12.88
C ALA A 58 -4.28 18.87 -11.88
N LEU A 59 -4.40 19.19 -10.58
CA LEU A 59 -4.66 18.18 -9.55
C LEU A 59 -6.03 17.52 -9.73
N GLU A 60 -7.06 18.30 -10.07
CA GLU A 60 -8.41 17.80 -10.33
C GLU A 60 -8.46 16.89 -11.57
N GLU A 61 -7.74 17.25 -12.64
CA GLU A 61 -7.60 16.42 -13.84
C GLU A 61 -6.85 15.12 -13.57
N GLU A 62 -5.78 15.16 -12.76
CA GLU A 62 -5.05 13.96 -12.33
C GLU A 62 -5.93 13.01 -11.50
N GLN A 63 -6.71 13.55 -10.55
CA GLN A 63 -7.66 12.76 -9.76
C GLN A 63 -8.73 12.13 -10.65
N ARG A 64 -9.26 12.88 -11.61
CA ARG A 64 -10.27 12.38 -12.55
C ARG A 64 -9.71 11.26 -13.43
N ARG A 65 -8.45 11.37 -13.86
CA ARG A 65 -7.77 10.34 -14.64
C ARG A 65 -7.56 9.05 -13.83
N LYS A 66 -7.13 9.16 -12.57
CA LYS A 66 -6.98 8.00 -11.66
C LYS A 66 -8.30 7.29 -11.40
N ALA A 67 -9.37 8.05 -11.15
CA ALA A 67 -10.70 7.48 -10.95
C ALA A 67 -11.20 6.72 -12.19
N LEU A 68 -10.97 7.26 -13.39
CA LEU A 68 -11.35 6.59 -14.64
C LEU A 68 -10.54 5.30 -14.87
N GLU A 69 -9.24 5.33 -14.56
CA GLU A 69 -8.35 4.15 -14.67
C GLU A 69 -8.76 3.05 -13.69
N GLU A 70 -9.14 3.40 -12.46
CA GLU A 70 -9.64 2.46 -11.46
C GLU A 70 -10.99 1.84 -11.89
N GLU A 71 -11.89 2.63 -12.46
CA GLU A 71 -13.17 2.13 -12.99
C GLU A 71 -12.96 1.14 -14.14
N LEU A 72 -12.07 1.46 -15.09
CA LEU A 72 -11.73 0.55 -16.19
C LEU A 72 -11.11 -0.75 -15.69
N ARG A 73 -10.21 -0.67 -14.69
CA ARG A 73 -9.60 -1.85 -14.08
C ARG A 73 -10.63 -2.73 -13.38
N ARG A 74 -11.62 -2.12 -12.71
CA ARG A 74 -12.71 -2.85 -12.07
C ARG A 74 -13.58 -3.59 -13.10
N LYS A 75 -13.96 -2.92 -14.19
CA LYS A 75 -14.75 -3.54 -15.29
C LYS A 75 -14.00 -4.71 -15.94
N ALA A 76 -12.70 -4.55 -16.19
CA ALA A 76 -11.89 -5.63 -16.76
C ALA A 76 -11.82 -6.86 -15.84
N LEU A 77 -11.71 -6.65 -14.52
CA LEU A 77 -11.71 -7.74 -13.55
C LEU A 77 -13.07 -8.45 -13.49
N GLU A 78 -14.16 -7.69 -13.56
CA GLU A 78 -15.53 -8.21 -13.57
C GLU A 78 -15.79 -9.07 -14.81
N GLU A 79 -15.41 -8.61 -16.01
CA GLU A 79 -15.49 -9.39 -17.25
C GLU A 79 -14.65 -10.68 -17.19
N GLU A 80 -13.45 -10.63 -16.57
CA GLU A 80 -12.62 -11.84 -16.42
C GLU A 80 -13.27 -12.87 -15.49
N LEU A 81 -13.90 -12.42 -14.40
CA LEU A 81 -14.62 -13.30 -13.47
C LEU A 81 -15.86 -13.91 -14.12
N GLU A 82 -16.64 -13.14 -14.88
CA GLU A 82 -17.79 -13.66 -15.63
C GLU A 82 -17.35 -14.71 -16.65
N ARG A 83 -16.25 -14.47 -17.37
CA ARG A 83 -15.71 -15.44 -18.33
C ARG A 83 -15.31 -16.75 -17.66
N LYS A 84 -14.63 -16.68 -16.51
CA LYS A 84 -14.23 -17.87 -15.74
C LYS A 84 -15.44 -18.65 -15.22
N ALA A 85 -16.47 -17.95 -14.73
CA ALA A 85 -17.70 -18.58 -14.27
C ALA A 85 -18.43 -19.32 -15.40
N LEU A 86 -18.50 -18.72 -16.59
CA LEU A 86 -19.10 -19.34 -17.76
C LEU A 86 -18.33 -20.58 -18.23
N GLU A 87 -16.99 -20.53 -18.21
CA GLU A 87 -16.13 -21.66 -18.56
C GLU A 87 -16.28 -22.83 -17.57
N GLU A 88 -16.38 -22.53 -16.27
CA GLU A 88 -16.61 -23.53 -15.23
C GLU A 88 -18.00 -24.18 -15.35
N GLU A 89 -19.04 -23.39 -15.66
CA GLU A 89 -20.38 -23.90 -15.91
C GLU A 89 -20.43 -24.84 -17.12
N GLN A 90 -19.77 -24.46 -18.22
CA GLN A 90 -19.66 -25.32 -19.42
C GLN A 90 -18.94 -26.63 -19.11
N ARG A 91 -17.84 -26.57 -18.35
CA ARG A 91 -17.08 -27.75 -17.94
C ARG A 91 -17.91 -28.69 -17.05
N ARG A 92 -18.72 -28.13 -16.15
CA ARG A 92 -19.64 -28.89 -15.30
C ARG A 92 -20.71 -29.60 -16.13
N LYS A 93 -21.34 -28.92 -17.10
CA LYS A 93 -22.32 -29.52 -18.01
C LYS A 93 -21.73 -30.66 -18.83
N ALA A 94 -20.51 -30.48 -19.35
CA ALA A 94 -19.82 -31.52 -20.11
C ALA A 94 -19.54 -32.78 -19.27
N LEU A 95 -19.07 -32.61 -18.02
CA LEU A 95 -18.87 -33.72 -17.10
C LEU A 95 -20.17 -34.44 -16.73
N GLU A 96 -21.25 -33.70 -16.51
CA GLU A 96 -22.57 -34.27 -16.21
C GLU A 96 -23.11 -35.10 -17.40
N GLU A 97 -22.94 -34.60 -18.63
CA GLU A 97 -23.33 -35.32 -19.84
C GLU A 97 -22.49 -36.60 -20.04
N GLU A 98 -21.19 -36.54 -19.77
CA GLU A 98 -20.31 -37.72 -19.85
C GLU A 98 -20.71 -38.80 -18.83
N LEU A 99 -21.00 -38.41 -17.58
CA LEU A 99 -21.47 -39.33 -16.55
C LEU A 99 -22.82 -39.95 -16.92
N ARG A 100 -23.74 -39.15 -17.47
CA ARG A 100 -25.05 -39.63 -17.94
C ARG A 100 -24.89 -40.65 -19.07
N ARG A 101 -23.96 -40.41 -20.00
CA ARG A 101 -23.66 -41.34 -21.10
C ARG A 101 -23.09 -42.66 -20.58
N LYS A 102 -22.15 -42.62 -19.64
CA LYS A 102 -21.58 -43.83 -19.00
C LYS A 102 -22.64 -44.64 -18.25
N ALA A 103 -23.53 -43.98 -17.52
CA ALA A 103 -24.63 -44.65 -16.82
C ALA A 103 -25.61 -45.36 -17.79
N LEU A 104 -25.96 -44.70 -18.90
CA LEU A 104 -26.79 -45.31 -19.95
C LEU A 104 -26.10 -46.51 -20.61
N GLU A 105 -24.80 -46.42 -20.88
CA GLU A 105 -24.02 -47.51 -21.46
C GLU A 105 -23.96 -48.74 -20.52
N GLU A 106 -23.76 -48.50 -19.22
CA GLU A 106 -23.77 -49.56 -18.21
C GLU A 106 -25.15 -50.23 -18.08
N GLU A 107 -26.23 -49.44 -18.11
CA GLU A 107 -27.60 -49.97 -18.09
C GLU A 107 -27.89 -50.84 -19.31
N LEU A 108 -27.49 -50.39 -20.51
CA LEU A 108 -27.63 -51.18 -21.75
C LEU A 108 -26.83 -52.48 -21.68
N ARG A 109 -25.60 -52.45 -21.16
CA ARG A 109 -24.76 -53.64 -20.98
C ARG A 109 -25.40 -54.64 -20.01
N ARG A 110 -26.01 -54.15 -18.92
CA ARG A 110 -26.74 -55.00 -17.97
C ARG A 110 -27.95 -55.67 -18.62
N LYS A 111 -28.75 -54.93 -19.38
CA LYS A 111 -29.91 -55.47 -20.11
C LYS A 111 -29.49 -56.54 -21.13
N ALA A 112 -28.40 -56.31 -21.87
CA ALA A 112 -27.88 -57.28 -22.82
C ALA A 112 -27.43 -58.60 -22.16
N LEU A 113 -26.76 -58.52 -21.00
CA LEU A 113 -26.37 -59.70 -20.22
C LEU A 113 -27.58 -60.48 -19.69
N GLU A 114 -28.60 -59.76 -19.20
CA GLU A 114 -29.84 -60.38 -18.71
C GLU A 114 -30.61 -61.10 -19.83
N GLU A 115 -30.68 -60.49 -21.02
CA GLU A 115 -31.29 -61.11 -22.20
C GLU A 115 -30.53 -62.35 -22.67
N GLU A 116 -29.19 -62.32 -22.67
CA GLU A 116 -28.35 -63.47 -23.00
C GLU A 116 -28.57 -64.64 -22.03
N GLN A 117 -28.64 -64.36 -20.72
CA GLN A 117 -28.93 -65.38 -19.71
C GLN A 117 -30.33 -65.98 -19.88
N ARG A 118 -31.32 -65.13 -20.18
CA ARG A 118 -32.70 -65.59 -20.44
C ARG A 118 -32.76 -66.49 -21.68
N ARG A 119 -32.01 -66.17 -22.74
CA ARG A 119 -31.94 -67.00 -23.95
C ARG A 119 -31.33 -68.37 -23.65
N LYS A 120 -30.23 -68.43 -22.91
CA LYS A 120 -29.59 -69.70 -22.50
C LYS A 120 -30.52 -70.58 -21.66
N ALA A 121 -31.23 -69.99 -20.71
CA ALA A 121 -32.20 -70.72 -19.89
C ALA A 121 -33.34 -71.33 -20.72
N LEU A 122 -33.83 -70.58 -21.71
CA LEU A 122 -34.91 -71.04 -22.59
C LEU A 122 -34.46 -72.17 -23.53
N GLU A 123 -33.22 -72.12 -24.02
CA GLU A 123 -32.58 -73.17 -24.82
C GLU A 123 -32.39 -74.46 -24.02
N GLU A 124 -31.96 -74.35 -22.76
CA GLU A 124 -31.81 -75.49 -21.85
C GLU A 124 -33.16 -76.16 -21.54
N GLU A 125 -34.21 -75.37 -21.31
CA GLU A 125 -35.58 -75.88 -21.10
C GLU A 125 -36.11 -76.63 -22.34
N GLN A 126 -35.90 -76.11 -23.55
CA GLN A 126 -36.28 -76.77 -24.79
C GLN A 126 -35.53 -78.09 -24.98
N ARG A 127 -34.22 -78.12 -24.68
CA ARG A 127 -33.40 -79.33 -24.77
C ARG A 127 -33.88 -80.42 -23.81
N ARG A 128 -34.32 -80.03 -22.60
CA ARG A 128 -34.90 -80.94 -21.61
C ARG A 128 -36.21 -81.57 -22.11
N LYS A 129 -37.12 -80.76 -22.67
CA LYS A 129 -38.39 -81.25 -23.22
C LYS A 129 -38.18 -82.22 -24.38
N ALA A 130 -37.25 -81.93 -25.29
CA ALA A 130 -36.92 -82.82 -26.40
C ALA A 130 -36.40 -84.20 -25.93
N LEU A 131 -35.56 -84.21 -24.88
CA LEU A 131 -35.03 -85.45 -24.30
C LEU A 131 -36.13 -86.29 -23.63
N GLU A 132 -37.07 -85.64 -22.95
CA GLU A 132 -38.22 -86.29 -22.30
C GLU A 132 -39.17 -86.91 -23.34
N GLU A 133 -39.43 -86.22 -24.46
CA GLU A 133 -40.25 -86.74 -25.55
C GLU A 133 -39.60 -87.95 -26.25
N GLU A 134 -38.27 -87.94 -26.44
CA GLU A 134 -37.53 -89.07 -26.99
C GLU A 134 -37.63 -90.32 -26.09
N GLN A 135 -37.49 -90.14 -24.78
CA GLN A 135 -37.65 -91.23 -23.81
C GLN A 135 -39.08 -91.80 -23.83
N ARG A 136 -40.09 -90.93 -23.94
CA ARG A 136 -41.49 -91.33 -24.03
C ARG A 136 -41.79 -92.14 -25.28
N ARG A 137 -41.18 -91.79 -26.42
CA ARG A 137 -41.31 -92.53 -27.68
C ARG A 137 -40.68 -93.92 -27.60
N LYS A 138 -39.50 -94.04 -26.98
CA LYS A 138 -38.83 -95.33 -26.76
C LYS A 138 -39.65 -96.25 -25.86
N ALA A 139 -40.25 -95.72 -24.79
CA ALA A 139 -41.13 -96.49 -23.90
C ALA A 139 -42.39 -97.02 -24.63
N LEU A 140 -43.00 -96.22 -25.50
CA LEU A 140 -44.17 -96.62 -26.29
C LEU A 140 -43.83 -97.69 -27.35
N GLU A 141 -42.63 -97.60 -27.96
CA GLU A 141 -42.15 -98.61 -28.89
C GLU A 141 -41.89 -99.97 -28.20
N GLU A 142 -41.36 -99.93 -26.98
CA GLU A 142 -41.16 -101.12 -26.14
C GLU A 142 -42.50 -101.75 -25.70
N GLU A 143 -43.52 -100.93 -25.40
CA GLU A 143 -44.87 -101.40 -25.06
C GLU A 143 -45.56 -102.09 -26.25
N LEU A 144 -45.41 -101.54 -27.47
CA LEU A 144 -45.95 -102.16 -28.70
C LEU A 144 -45.24 -103.47 -29.05
N ARG A 145 -43.93 -103.58 -28.76
CA ARG A 145 -43.15 -104.80 -28.94
C ARG A 145 -43.56 -105.90 -27.96
N ARG A 146 -44.01 -105.51 -26.76
CA ARG A 146 -44.53 -106.43 -25.73
C ARG A 146 -45.89 -107.02 -26.13
N LYS A 147 -46.82 -106.18 -26.63
CA LYS A 147 -48.15 -106.63 -27.08
C LYS A 147 -48.09 -107.57 -28.29
N ALA A 148 -47.11 -107.41 -29.19
CA ALA A 148 -46.90 -108.32 -30.32
C ALA A 148 -46.33 -109.70 -29.93
N LEU A 149 -45.74 -109.83 -28.73
CA LEU A 149 -45.17 -111.08 -28.21
C LEU A 149 -46.17 -111.88 -27.38
N GLU A 150 -47.22 -111.22 -26.88
CA GLU A 150 -48.23 -111.79 -25.97
C GLU A 150 -49.32 -112.58 -26.74
N GLU A 151 -49.59 -112.23 -28.00
CA GLU A 151 -50.60 -112.90 -28.85
C GLU A 151 -50.19 -114.31 -29.35
N GLU A 152 -48.91 -114.70 -29.25
CA GLU A 152 -48.43 -116.01 -29.72
C GLU A 152 -48.40 -117.10 -28.61
N LEU A 153 -48.54 -116.70 -27.33
CA LEU A 153 -48.31 -117.60 -26.19
C LEU A 153 -49.57 -117.97 -25.38
N GLU A 154 -50.76 -117.47 -25.73
CA GLU A 154 -52.03 -117.85 -25.09
C GLU A 154 -52.68 -119.11 -25.69
N ARG A 155 -51.93 -120.21 -25.79
CA ARG A 155 -52.54 -121.51 -26.06
C ARG A 155 -51.82 -122.67 -25.36
N LYS A 156 -51.89 -122.68 -24.03
CA LYS A 156 -52.31 -123.85 -23.22
C LYS A 156 -51.99 -123.62 -21.74
N ALA A 157 -53.04 -123.23 -21.03
CA ALA A 157 -53.40 -123.65 -19.70
C ALA A 157 -52.51 -124.75 -19.07
N LEU A 158 -51.73 -124.36 -18.07
CA LEU A 158 -51.68 -125.12 -16.82
C LEU A 158 -51.60 -124.10 -15.66
N GLU A 159 -52.78 -123.61 -15.35
CA GLU A 159 -53.14 -122.35 -14.68
C GLU A 159 -53.12 -122.41 -13.15
N GLU A 160 -52.52 -123.43 -12.52
CA GLU A 160 -52.58 -123.56 -11.04
C GLU A 160 -51.22 -123.61 -10.32
N GLU A 161 -50.08 -123.63 -11.02
CA GLU A 161 -48.75 -123.43 -10.39
C GLU A 161 -48.16 -122.03 -10.68
N LEU A 162 -48.70 -121.32 -11.67
CA LEU A 162 -48.20 -120.02 -12.10
C LEU A 162 -48.78 -118.85 -11.30
N GLU A 163 -49.99 -118.91 -10.74
CA GLU A 163 -50.54 -117.79 -9.97
C GLU A 163 -49.75 -117.51 -8.68
N ARG A 164 -49.18 -118.54 -8.04
CA ARG A 164 -48.41 -118.37 -6.80
C ARG A 164 -47.01 -117.80 -7.07
N LYS A 165 -46.36 -118.19 -8.17
CA LYS A 165 -45.06 -117.66 -8.62
C LYS A 165 -45.19 -116.31 -9.33
N ALA A 166 -46.27 -116.05 -10.06
CA ALA A 166 -46.53 -114.77 -10.72
C ALA A 166 -46.86 -113.66 -9.72
N LEU A 167 -47.61 -113.94 -8.65
CA LEU A 167 -47.81 -112.95 -7.58
C LEU A 167 -46.52 -112.66 -6.80
N GLU A 168 -45.68 -113.68 -6.59
CA GLU A 168 -44.39 -113.53 -5.89
C GLU A 168 -43.38 -112.77 -6.76
N GLU A 169 -43.29 -113.06 -8.07
CA GLU A 169 -42.46 -112.32 -9.03
C GLU A 169 -42.97 -110.89 -9.28
N GLU A 170 -44.28 -110.65 -9.30
CA GLU A 170 -44.84 -109.30 -9.42
C GLU A 170 -44.59 -108.47 -8.15
N GLN A 171 -44.70 -109.07 -6.96
CA GLN A 171 -44.34 -108.42 -5.70
C GLN A 171 -42.85 -108.10 -5.62
N ILE A 172 -41.97 -109.01 -6.06
CA ILE A 172 -40.52 -108.79 -6.12
C ILE A 172 -40.18 -107.69 -7.15
N ARG A 173 -40.84 -107.67 -8.32
CA ARG A 173 -40.61 -106.64 -9.34
C ARG A 173 -41.07 -105.26 -8.86
N LYS A 174 -42.25 -105.17 -8.23
CA LYS A 174 -42.73 -103.93 -7.60
C LYS A 174 -41.85 -103.49 -6.45
N SER A 175 -41.34 -104.41 -5.62
CA SER A 175 -40.41 -104.05 -4.53
C SER A 175 -39.06 -103.59 -5.09
N GLN A 176 -38.53 -104.22 -6.14
CA GLN A 176 -37.29 -103.80 -6.80
C GLN A 176 -37.43 -102.46 -7.51
N GLU A 177 -38.56 -102.20 -8.16
CA GLU A 177 -38.86 -100.91 -8.79
C GLU A 177 -39.04 -99.81 -7.73
N GLN A 178 -39.76 -100.09 -6.64
CA GLN A 178 -39.85 -99.18 -5.48
C GLN A 178 -38.50 -98.92 -4.84
N GLU A 179 -37.63 -99.93 -4.71
CA GLU A 179 -36.27 -99.81 -4.22
C GLU A 179 -35.40 -98.95 -5.16
N GLN A 180 -35.53 -99.12 -6.48
CA GLN A 180 -34.83 -98.29 -7.48
C GLN A 180 -35.31 -96.83 -7.46
N ILE A 181 -36.63 -96.60 -7.40
CA ILE A 181 -37.22 -95.26 -7.26
C ILE A 181 -36.75 -94.62 -5.94
N ARG A 182 -36.76 -95.37 -4.84
CA ARG A 182 -36.27 -94.90 -3.55
C ARG A 182 -34.80 -94.50 -3.61
N ARG A 183 -33.93 -95.31 -4.22
CA ARG A 183 -32.51 -94.98 -4.40
C ARG A 183 -32.30 -93.74 -5.26
N SER A 184 -33.03 -93.62 -6.36
CA SER A 184 -32.99 -92.43 -7.24
C SER A 184 -33.45 -91.16 -6.52
N LEU A 185 -34.54 -91.25 -5.73
CA LEU A 185 -35.01 -90.13 -4.89
C LEU A 185 -34.02 -89.79 -3.78
N GLU A 186 -33.43 -90.77 -3.11
CA GLU A 186 -32.39 -90.56 -2.11
C GLU A 186 -31.16 -89.84 -2.70
N ASP A 187 -30.76 -90.19 -3.92
CA ASP A 187 -29.65 -89.52 -4.60
C ASP A 187 -30.00 -88.11 -5.08
N GLN A 188 -31.23 -87.87 -5.58
CA GLN A 188 -31.72 -86.51 -5.87
C GLN A 188 -31.75 -85.62 -4.62
N VAL A 189 -32.19 -86.17 -3.47
CA VAL A 189 -32.19 -85.45 -2.20
C VAL A 189 -30.76 -85.10 -1.77
N LYS A 190 -29.79 -86.02 -1.91
CA LYS A 190 -28.37 -85.74 -1.61
C LYS A 190 -27.82 -84.63 -2.49
N ILE A 191 -28.12 -84.64 -3.79
CA ILE A 191 -27.67 -83.60 -4.74
C ILE A 191 -28.26 -82.23 -4.33
N LEU A 192 -29.56 -82.15 -4.06
CA LEU A 192 -30.21 -80.91 -3.62
C LEU A 192 -29.67 -80.41 -2.29
N GLN A 193 -29.39 -81.30 -1.34
CA GLN A 193 -28.76 -80.94 -0.06
C GLN A 193 -27.33 -80.41 -0.26
N GLN A 194 -26.56 -81.01 -1.17
CA GLN A 194 -25.21 -80.56 -1.50
C GLN A 194 -25.22 -79.20 -2.20
N GLU A 195 -26.16 -78.96 -3.12
CA GLU A 195 -26.36 -77.66 -3.76
C GLU A 195 -26.76 -76.58 -2.77
N GLN A 196 -27.68 -76.86 -1.84
CA GLN A 196 -28.04 -75.89 -0.79
C GLN A 196 -26.85 -75.54 0.09
N ARG A 197 -26.06 -76.55 0.52
CA ARG A 197 -24.83 -76.30 1.31
C ARG A 197 -23.84 -75.43 0.55
N ARG A 198 -23.65 -75.66 -0.76
CA ARG A 198 -22.77 -74.86 -1.61
C ARG A 198 -23.27 -73.41 -1.72
N LYS A 199 -24.56 -73.20 -1.97
CA LYS A 199 -25.17 -71.86 -2.01
C LYS A 199 -24.99 -71.11 -0.68
N THR A 200 -25.25 -71.76 0.46
CA THR A 200 -25.04 -71.14 1.77
C THR A 200 -23.57 -70.78 2.03
N GLN A 201 -22.62 -71.62 1.59
CA GLN A 201 -21.20 -71.31 1.70
C GLN A 201 -20.78 -70.14 0.81
N GLU A 202 -21.26 -70.10 -0.44
CA GLU A 202 -21.03 -68.99 -1.37
C GLU A 202 -21.62 -67.68 -0.82
N GLU A 203 -22.84 -67.71 -0.28
CA GLU A 203 -23.48 -66.56 0.40
C GLU A 203 -22.67 -66.08 1.61
N GLN A 204 -22.16 -67.00 2.44
CA GLN A 204 -21.31 -66.65 3.59
C GLN A 204 -19.99 -66.00 3.16
N GLN A 205 -19.37 -66.47 2.07
CA GLN A 205 -18.16 -65.87 1.53
C GLN A 205 -18.42 -64.46 0.97
N ILE A 206 -19.52 -64.27 0.23
CA ILE A 206 -19.93 -62.96 -0.30
C ILE A 206 -20.21 -62.00 0.86
N ARG A 207 -20.95 -62.44 1.89
CA ARG A 207 -21.24 -61.63 3.07
C ARG A 207 -19.97 -61.18 3.78
N LYS A 208 -19.01 -62.08 4.00
CA LYS A 208 -17.73 -61.75 4.65
C LYS A 208 -16.92 -60.74 3.82
N SER A 209 -16.87 -60.93 2.50
CA SER A 209 -16.20 -60.00 1.58
C SER A 209 -16.84 -58.59 1.62
N LEU A 210 -18.18 -58.53 1.60
CA LEU A 210 -18.91 -57.27 1.72
C LEU A 210 -18.68 -56.58 3.07
N GLU A 211 -18.67 -57.34 4.18
CA GLU A 211 -18.37 -56.81 5.51
C GLU A 211 -16.96 -56.20 5.58
N ASP A 212 -15.97 -56.83 4.93
CA ASP A 212 -14.60 -56.31 4.87
C ASP A 212 -14.51 -55.06 3.97
N GLN A 213 -15.22 -55.02 2.83
CA GLN A 213 -15.31 -53.81 1.99
C GLN A 213 -15.93 -52.64 2.73
N VAL A 214 -17.01 -52.87 3.50
CA VAL A 214 -17.65 -51.83 4.32
C VAL A 214 -16.70 -51.31 5.39
N LYS A 215 -15.94 -52.18 6.07
CA LYS A 215 -14.94 -51.75 7.06
C LYS A 215 -13.84 -50.89 6.42
N MET A 216 -13.36 -51.27 5.24
CA MET A 216 -12.35 -50.51 4.50
C MET A 216 -12.87 -49.12 4.11
N LEU A 217 -14.09 -49.03 3.57
CA LEU A 217 -14.72 -47.76 3.22
C LEU A 217 -14.92 -46.86 4.45
N GLN A 218 -15.37 -47.43 5.57
CA GLN A 218 -15.51 -46.68 6.83
C GLN A 218 -14.16 -46.19 7.34
N GLN A 219 -13.10 -46.99 7.22
CA GLN A 219 -11.76 -46.58 7.62
C GLN A 219 -11.21 -45.46 6.72
N GLU A 220 -11.46 -45.52 5.41
CA GLU A 220 -11.08 -44.47 4.47
C GLU A 220 -11.82 -43.16 4.76
N GLN A 221 -13.13 -43.22 5.00
CA GLN A 221 -13.92 -42.05 5.39
C GLN A 221 -13.41 -41.42 6.69
N ARG A 222 -13.07 -42.24 7.70
CA ARG A 222 -12.45 -41.74 8.95
C ARG A 222 -11.10 -41.07 8.69
N ARG A 223 -10.26 -41.64 7.83
CA ARG A 223 -8.97 -41.03 7.46
C ARG A 223 -9.16 -39.68 6.79
N LYS A 224 -10.06 -39.58 5.81
CA LYS A 224 -10.39 -38.32 5.12
C LYS A 224 -10.95 -37.27 6.11
N ALA A 225 -11.85 -37.66 7.00
CA ALA A 225 -12.38 -36.76 8.02
C ALA A 225 -11.30 -36.21 8.96
N ILE A 226 -10.36 -37.07 9.40
CA ILE A 226 -9.21 -36.64 10.23
C ILE A 226 -8.29 -35.70 9.45
N GLU A 227 -8.04 -35.99 8.18
CA GLU A 227 -7.19 -35.14 7.32
C GLU A 227 -7.84 -33.76 7.09
N GLU A 228 -9.12 -33.72 6.75
CA GLU A 228 -9.90 -32.48 6.61
C GLU A 228 -9.94 -31.69 7.92
N GLU A 229 -10.14 -32.34 9.06
CA GLU A 229 -10.12 -31.69 10.36
C GLU A 229 -8.73 -31.14 10.67
N GLY A 230 -7.67 -31.89 10.36
CA GLY A 230 -6.28 -31.45 10.50
C GLY A 230 -5.97 -30.22 9.64
N GLN A 231 -6.45 -30.19 8.39
CA GLN A 231 -6.33 -29.02 7.51
C GLN A 231 -7.11 -27.82 8.05
N ARG A 232 -8.36 -28.02 8.50
CA ARG A 232 -9.19 -26.95 9.10
C ARG A 232 -8.53 -26.36 10.33
N ARG A 233 -8.00 -27.19 11.24
CA ARG A 233 -7.27 -26.73 12.43
C ARG A 233 -6.04 -25.90 12.06
N LYS A 234 -5.23 -26.35 11.10
CA LYS A 234 -4.08 -25.58 10.59
C LYS A 234 -4.51 -24.24 10.00
N SER A 235 -5.55 -24.21 9.18
CA SER A 235 -6.07 -22.96 8.60
C SER A 235 -6.62 -22.01 9.67
N GLN A 236 -7.29 -22.52 10.69
CA GLN A 236 -7.77 -21.71 11.83
C GLN A 236 -6.61 -21.14 12.65
N GLU A 237 -5.59 -21.95 12.92
CA GLU A 237 -4.38 -21.50 13.63
C GLU A 237 -3.63 -20.43 12.83
N GLN A 238 -3.46 -20.63 11.51
CA GLN A 238 -2.88 -19.62 10.62
C GLN A 238 -3.68 -18.32 10.60
N GLU A 239 -5.01 -18.40 10.55
CA GLU A 239 -5.88 -17.22 10.60
C GLU A 239 -5.78 -16.49 11.96
N GLN A 240 -5.70 -17.23 13.07
CA GLN A 240 -5.50 -16.64 14.40
C GLN A 240 -4.15 -15.92 14.49
N ILE A 241 -3.07 -16.54 13.99
CA ILE A 241 -1.74 -15.93 13.92
C ILE A 241 -1.79 -14.67 13.04
N ARG A 242 -2.43 -14.73 11.87
CA ARG A 242 -2.57 -13.58 10.97
C ARG A 242 -3.27 -12.41 11.67
N ARG A 243 -4.40 -12.65 12.33
CA ARG A 243 -5.14 -11.61 13.08
C ARG A 243 -4.30 -11.00 14.19
N SER A 244 -3.57 -11.83 14.95
CA SER A 244 -2.69 -11.34 16.01
C SER A 244 -1.56 -10.46 15.45
N LEU A 245 -0.96 -10.85 14.32
CA LEU A 245 0.06 -10.05 13.64
C LEU A 245 -0.52 -8.74 13.09
N GLU A 246 -1.70 -8.76 12.48
CA GLU A 246 -2.39 -7.56 12.01
C GLU A 246 -2.62 -6.55 13.14
N ASP A 247 -3.02 -7.02 14.33
CA ASP A 247 -3.23 -6.16 15.49
C ASP A 247 -1.91 -5.61 16.05
N GLN A 248 -0.84 -6.41 16.08
CA GLN A 248 0.50 -5.93 16.43
C GLN A 248 0.99 -4.83 15.47
N VAL A 249 0.76 -5.00 14.16
CA VAL A 249 1.12 -4.00 13.15
C VAL A 249 0.36 -2.70 13.37
N LYS A 250 -0.94 -2.75 13.69
CA LYS A 250 -1.73 -1.55 14.00
C LYS A 250 -1.17 -0.80 15.22
N ILE A 251 -0.81 -1.52 16.28
CA ILE A 251 -0.21 -0.93 17.48
C ILE A 251 1.11 -0.24 17.13
N LEU A 252 2.01 -0.91 16.42
CA LEU A 252 3.29 -0.33 16.01
C LEU A 252 3.12 0.90 15.12
N GLN A 253 2.16 0.88 14.19
CA GLN A 253 1.85 2.05 13.35
C GLN A 253 1.33 3.22 14.19
N GLN A 254 0.51 2.97 15.21
CA GLN A 254 0.03 4.00 16.12
C GLN A 254 1.17 4.58 16.97
N GLU A 255 2.06 3.74 17.50
CA GLU A 255 3.24 4.18 18.24
C GLU A 255 4.16 5.06 17.38
N GLN A 256 4.42 4.65 16.13
CA GLN A 256 5.23 5.47 15.21
C GLN A 256 4.59 6.83 14.91
N ARG A 257 3.26 6.90 14.80
CA ARG A 257 2.56 8.20 14.67
C ARG A 257 2.79 9.08 15.90
N ILE A 258 2.64 8.51 17.10
CA ILE A 258 2.86 9.25 18.36
C ILE A 258 4.30 9.76 18.46
N ILE A 259 5.30 8.94 18.08
CA ILE A 259 6.71 9.33 18.08
C ILE A 259 6.93 10.49 17.11
N ARG A 260 6.44 10.37 15.87
CA ARG A 260 6.55 11.43 14.86
C ARG A 260 5.93 12.75 15.32
N ASP A 261 4.74 12.70 15.92
CA ASP A 261 4.06 13.89 16.42
C ASP A 261 4.84 14.53 17.58
N LYS A 262 5.43 13.72 18.46
CA LYS A 262 6.31 14.22 19.54
C LYS A 262 7.57 14.88 18.99
N GLU A 263 8.22 14.27 18.00
CA GLU A 263 9.41 14.83 17.35
C GLU A 263 9.10 16.15 16.65
N TYR A 264 7.99 16.21 15.91
CA TYR A 264 7.54 17.43 15.24
C TYR A 264 7.27 18.57 16.23
N LYS A 265 6.57 18.29 17.35
CA LYS A 265 6.37 19.29 18.41
C LYS A 265 7.69 19.77 19.01
N ARG A 266 8.63 18.85 19.25
CA ARG A 266 9.95 19.18 19.80
C ARG A 266 10.76 20.08 18.87
N GLN A 267 10.67 19.85 17.55
CA GLN A 267 11.31 20.70 16.54
C GLN A 267 10.73 22.11 16.55
N ILE A 268 9.40 22.25 16.57
CA ILE A 268 8.75 23.56 16.64
C ILE A 268 9.12 24.29 17.93
N GLU A 269 9.12 23.60 19.08
CA GLU A 269 9.52 24.20 20.36
C GLU A 269 10.96 24.70 20.34
N GLU A 270 11.88 23.94 19.74
CA GLU A 270 13.28 24.36 19.61
C GLU A 270 13.43 25.53 18.63
N GLU A 271 12.74 25.52 17.49
CA GLU A 271 12.74 26.62 16.52
C GLU A 271 12.19 27.92 17.14
N ASN A 272 11.10 27.82 17.89
CA ASN A 272 10.53 28.94 18.64
C ASN A 272 11.51 29.46 19.70
N ARG A 273 12.20 28.56 20.41
CA ARG A 273 13.22 28.94 21.40
C ARG A 273 14.40 29.68 20.75
N GLN A 274 14.91 29.18 19.64
CA GLN A 274 16.01 29.82 18.90
C GLN A 274 15.59 31.19 18.36
N THR A 275 14.37 31.29 17.84
CA THR A 275 13.80 32.56 17.39
C THR A 275 13.68 33.57 18.53
N ALA A 276 13.19 33.13 19.70
CA ALA A 276 13.09 33.98 20.88
C ALA A 276 14.46 34.49 21.36
N LEU A 277 15.46 33.61 21.44
CA LEU A 277 16.84 33.99 21.80
C LEU A 277 17.45 34.99 20.82
N LYS A 278 17.17 34.83 19.52
CA LYS A 278 17.65 35.76 18.50
C LYS A 278 17.02 37.14 18.65
N LEU A 279 15.71 37.21 18.90
CA LEU A 279 15.00 38.47 19.13
C LEU A 279 15.50 39.17 20.39
N GLU A 280 15.73 38.44 21.48
CA GLU A 280 16.28 38.98 22.73
C GLU A 280 17.70 39.54 22.51
N GLN A 281 18.54 38.83 21.75
CA GLN A 281 19.88 39.31 21.41
C GLN A 281 19.84 40.58 20.52
N GLU A 282 18.92 40.63 19.55
CA GLU A 282 18.73 41.81 18.72
C GLU A 282 18.24 43.02 19.53
N GLU A 283 17.34 42.81 20.50
CA GLU A 283 16.87 43.85 21.42
C GLU A 283 18.01 44.36 22.32
N GLN A 284 18.80 43.45 22.90
CA GLN A 284 19.94 43.83 23.72
C GLN A 284 21.00 44.63 22.92
N ASN A 285 21.26 44.24 21.67
CA ASN A 285 22.16 44.98 20.80
C ASN A 285 21.64 46.40 20.53
N ARG A 286 20.35 46.56 20.25
CA ARG A 286 19.72 47.89 20.08
C ARG A 286 19.83 48.73 21.34
N LEU A 287 19.60 48.15 22.52
CA LEU A 287 19.75 48.87 23.80
C LEU A 287 21.20 49.33 24.02
N ASN A 288 22.18 48.46 23.79
CA ASN A 288 23.60 48.81 23.92
C ASN A 288 24.02 49.94 22.95
N GLU A 289 23.50 49.95 21.72
CA GLU A 289 23.72 51.03 20.75
C GLU A 289 23.11 52.36 21.24
N LEU A 290 21.88 52.32 21.77
CA LEU A 290 21.20 53.49 22.33
C LEU A 290 21.91 54.05 23.57
N GLU A 291 22.40 53.19 24.46
CA GLU A 291 23.18 53.59 25.64
C GLU A 291 24.51 54.24 25.24
N SER A 292 25.24 53.62 24.32
CA SER A 292 26.51 54.16 23.81
C SER A 292 26.33 55.55 23.19
N ARG A 293 25.24 55.73 22.42
CA ARG A 293 24.82 57.02 21.86
C ARG A 293 24.58 58.06 22.95
N LEU A 294 23.71 57.74 23.92
CA LEU A 294 23.34 58.68 24.98
C LEU A 294 24.56 59.11 25.79
N SER A 295 25.49 58.19 26.05
CA SER A 295 26.75 58.51 26.72
C SER A 295 27.58 59.55 25.97
N ILE A 296 27.72 59.44 24.64
CA ILE A 296 28.51 60.41 23.85
C ILE A 296 27.78 61.76 23.76
N ILE A 297 26.46 61.77 23.58
CA ILE A 297 25.67 63.01 23.56
C ILE A 297 25.77 63.73 24.91
N GLN A 298 25.71 63.00 26.02
CA GLN A 298 25.74 63.58 27.36
C GLN A 298 27.13 64.04 27.79
N THR A 299 28.18 63.29 27.44
CA THR A 299 29.55 63.54 27.93
C THR A 299 30.52 64.12 26.92
N GLY A 300 30.09 64.26 25.66
CA GLY A 300 30.94 64.66 24.53
C GLY A 300 31.84 63.52 24.02
N PHE A 301 32.53 63.78 22.90
CA PHE A 301 33.55 62.86 22.39
C PHE A 301 34.79 62.87 23.30
N ARG A 302 35.56 61.77 23.28
CA ARG A 302 36.86 61.69 23.97
C ARG A 302 37.94 61.30 22.97
N PRO A 303 39.15 61.91 23.02
CA PRO A 303 40.23 61.52 22.13
C PRO A 303 40.62 60.06 22.38
N GLY A 304 40.91 59.32 21.31
CA GLY A 304 41.43 57.97 21.41
C GLY A 304 42.89 57.94 21.87
N ASN A 305 43.47 56.75 22.01
CA ASN A 305 44.88 56.58 22.39
C ASN A 305 45.79 56.21 21.20
N ARG A 306 45.22 56.02 20.00
CA ARG A 306 45.93 55.55 18.79
C ARG A 306 45.28 56.12 17.54
N GLY A 307 46.03 56.15 16.45
CA GLY A 307 45.54 56.47 15.11
C GLY A 307 46.64 56.99 14.19
N ILE A 308 46.29 57.33 12.95
CA ILE A 308 47.25 57.75 11.90
C ILE A 308 47.90 59.12 12.17
N ALA A 309 47.26 59.92 13.03
CA ALA A 309 47.81 61.14 13.61
C ALA A 309 47.81 61.07 15.15
N GLY A 310 47.94 59.87 15.72
CA GLY A 310 47.92 59.69 17.16
C GLY A 310 46.52 59.72 17.78
N GLY A 311 46.47 59.99 19.08
CA GLY A 311 45.27 59.85 19.91
C GLY A 311 44.28 61.01 19.80
N GLY A 312 43.55 61.11 18.69
CA GLY A 312 42.55 62.14 18.43
C GLY A 312 41.12 61.61 18.30
N ILE A 313 40.18 62.52 18.04
CA ILE A 313 38.80 62.26 17.63
C ILE A 313 38.74 62.42 16.11
N TYR A 314 38.35 61.35 15.41
CA TYR A 314 38.42 61.26 13.96
C TYR A 314 37.03 61.44 13.33
N PHE A 315 36.90 62.44 12.44
CA PHE A 315 35.65 62.76 11.76
C PHE A 315 35.73 62.45 10.26
N ALA A 316 34.62 61.95 9.74
CA ALA A 316 34.38 61.77 8.30
C ALA A 316 33.48 62.91 7.79
N LEU A 317 33.55 63.19 6.50
CA LEU A 317 32.70 64.22 5.87
C LEU A 317 31.41 63.65 5.28
N THR A 318 31.35 62.35 5.02
CA THR A 318 30.15 61.67 4.52
C THR A 318 29.83 60.47 5.40
N LYS A 319 28.59 59.98 5.30
CA LYS A 319 28.12 58.81 6.02
C LYS A 319 28.89 57.56 5.60
N GLU A 320 29.15 57.41 4.32
CA GLU A 320 29.87 56.29 3.71
C GLU A 320 31.31 56.19 4.27
N ASP A 321 31.94 57.33 4.54
CA ASP A 321 33.32 57.39 5.04
C ASP A 321 33.45 56.93 6.51
N THR A 322 32.34 56.81 7.23
CA THR A 322 32.31 56.36 8.63
C THR A 322 32.43 54.83 8.77
N GLU A 323 32.13 54.06 7.72
CA GLU A 323 32.09 52.59 7.79
C GLU A 323 33.41 51.96 8.23
N ARG A 324 34.54 52.61 7.92
CA ARG A 324 35.90 52.17 8.28
C ARG A 324 36.43 52.73 9.61
N LYS A 325 35.65 53.59 10.28
CA LYS A 325 36.08 54.32 11.49
C LYS A 325 35.61 53.65 12.79
N ALA A 326 34.63 52.76 12.71
CA ALA A 326 34.12 52.02 13.86
C ALA A 326 34.61 50.56 13.82
N HIS A 327 35.09 50.04 14.95
CA HIS A 327 35.44 48.62 15.08
C HIS A 327 34.20 47.70 15.08
N GLN A 328 33.02 48.26 15.33
CA GLN A 328 31.72 47.61 15.28
C GLN A 328 30.74 48.58 14.61
N LYS A 329 29.86 48.08 13.74
CA LYS A 329 28.82 48.91 13.13
C LYS A 329 27.77 49.24 14.20
N GLY A 330 27.27 50.48 14.17
CA GLY A 330 26.30 50.99 15.13
C GLY A 330 25.72 52.33 14.64
N VAL A 331 25.49 53.26 15.56
CA VAL A 331 24.93 54.58 15.21
C VAL A 331 25.97 55.51 14.55
N ILE A 332 25.49 56.40 13.68
CA ILE A 332 26.29 57.49 13.11
C ILE A 332 25.84 58.80 13.77
N LEU A 333 26.80 59.54 14.28
CA LEU A 333 26.58 60.84 14.92
C LEU A 333 27.03 61.94 13.97
N GLU A 334 26.15 62.92 13.76
CA GLU A 334 26.48 64.19 13.13
C GLU A 334 26.83 65.20 14.21
N CYS A 335 27.81 66.06 13.96
CA CYS A 335 28.19 67.11 14.89
C CYS A 335 28.77 68.31 14.14
N GLN A 336 28.76 69.46 14.81
CA GLN A 336 29.49 70.65 14.36
C GLN A 336 30.89 70.62 14.96
N VAL A 337 31.90 70.72 14.11
CA VAL A 337 33.31 70.65 14.51
C VAL A 337 34.00 71.96 14.18
N ASP A 338 34.49 72.66 15.20
CA ASP A 338 35.43 73.77 15.01
C ASP A 338 36.82 73.22 14.73
N VAL A 339 37.24 73.27 13.47
CA VAL A 339 38.54 72.76 13.02
C VAL A 339 39.68 73.75 13.25
N GLY A 340 39.40 75.03 13.54
CA GLY A 340 40.44 76.06 13.73
C GLY A 340 41.52 76.08 12.65
N SER A 341 42.77 76.35 13.05
CA SER A 341 43.93 76.29 12.17
C SER A 341 44.35 74.84 11.91
N CYS A 342 44.11 74.36 10.69
CA CYS A 342 44.37 72.96 10.32
C CYS A 342 45.79 72.72 9.81
N LYS A 343 46.52 71.76 10.41
CA LYS A 343 47.73 71.21 9.81
C LYS A 343 47.35 70.25 8.69
N ILE A 344 47.69 70.59 7.46
CA ILE A 344 47.55 69.68 6.31
C ILE A 344 48.66 68.65 6.41
N MET A 345 48.28 67.39 6.64
CA MET A 345 49.24 66.33 6.87
C MET A 345 49.89 65.87 5.58
N LYS A 346 51.22 65.74 5.64
CA LYS A 346 52.05 65.23 4.55
C LYS A 346 52.58 63.81 4.79
N GLN A 347 52.39 63.27 5.99
CA GLN A 347 52.78 61.93 6.39
C GLN A 347 51.96 61.45 7.59
N MET A 348 51.97 60.13 7.82
CA MET A 348 51.42 59.59 9.07
C MET A 348 52.32 59.97 10.23
N GLU A 349 51.72 60.50 11.29
CA GLU A 349 52.41 60.87 12.53
C GLU A 349 51.68 60.18 13.70
N PRO A 350 51.80 58.85 13.85
CA PRO A 350 51.00 58.10 14.82
C PRO A 350 51.33 58.40 16.28
N GLN A 351 52.41 59.13 16.53
CA GLN A 351 52.82 59.60 17.87
C GLN A 351 52.42 61.06 18.13
N LEU A 352 51.80 61.74 17.16
CA LEU A 352 51.40 63.14 17.31
C LEU A 352 50.40 63.30 18.45
N THR A 353 50.68 64.25 19.32
CA THR A 353 49.77 64.64 20.42
C THR A 353 49.15 66.01 20.16
N GLY A 354 47.98 66.26 20.78
CA GLY A 354 47.34 67.57 20.70
C GLY A 354 48.21 68.71 21.25
N GLU A 355 49.03 68.44 22.26
CA GLU A 355 49.98 69.42 22.81
C GLU A 355 51.08 69.78 21.82
N GLU A 356 51.65 68.80 21.12
CA GLU A 356 52.66 69.01 20.08
C GLU A 356 52.08 69.76 18.88
N LEU A 357 50.85 69.43 18.48
CA LEU A 357 50.15 70.13 17.41
C LEU A 357 49.92 71.60 17.78
N LYS A 358 49.50 71.87 19.01
CA LYS A 358 49.32 73.24 19.53
C LYS A 358 50.64 74.01 19.57
N LYS A 359 51.75 73.37 19.96
CA LYS A 359 53.10 73.97 19.89
C LYS A 359 53.51 74.34 18.45
N GLN A 360 53.02 73.60 17.46
CA GLN A 360 53.22 73.90 16.03
C GLN A 360 52.28 75.02 15.51
N GLY A 361 51.36 75.54 16.34
CA GLY A 361 50.43 76.61 15.98
C GLY A 361 49.17 76.14 15.28
N PHE A 362 48.84 74.85 15.37
CA PHE A 362 47.64 74.26 14.76
C PHE A 362 46.68 73.73 15.82
N ASP A 363 45.38 73.74 15.50
CA ASP A 363 44.29 73.30 16.36
C ASP A 363 43.82 71.88 16.00
N SER A 364 43.92 71.52 14.72
CA SER A 364 43.48 70.23 14.20
C SER A 364 44.36 69.75 13.05
N VAL A 365 44.10 68.51 12.63
CA VAL A 365 44.78 67.86 11.51
C VAL A 365 43.78 67.55 10.40
N PHE A 366 44.17 67.81 9.15
CA PHE A 366 43.43 67.43 7.97
C PHE A 366 44.25 66.48 7.09
N PHE A 367 43.66 65.34 6.74
CA PHE A 367 44.18 64.42 5.72
C PHE A 367 43.36 64.54 4.44
N PRO A 368 43.96 64.96 3.31
CA PRO A 368 43.30 64.97 2.01
C PRO A 368 43.03 63.55 1.48
N ALA A 369 41.98 63.41 0.65
CA ALA A 369 41.67 62.15 -0.01
C ALA A 369 42.80 61.69 -0.96
N LYS A 370 43.02 60.38 -1.07
CA LYS A 370 44.01 59.73 -1.98
C LYS A 370 45.46 60.19 -1.77
N TYR A 371 45.78 60.70 -0.59
CA TYR A 371 47.11 61.20 -0.29
C TYR A 371 48.11 60.04 -0.04
N MET A 372 49.26 60.09 -0.70
CA MET A 372 50.41 59.16 -0.60
C MET A 372 50.19 57.68 -1.03
N ASN A 373 49.25 57.36 -1.93
CA ASN A 373 48.94 55.96 -2.31
C ASN A 373 48.69 55.04 -1.09
N THR A 374 48.29 55.63 0.03
CA THR A 374 47.81 54.89 1.20
C THR A 374 46.35 54.55 0.97
N ASN A 375 45.82 53.51 1.64
CA ASN A 375 44.41 53.13 1.57
C ASN A 375 43.44 54.18 2.17
N LEU A 376 43.88 55.43 2.38
CA LEU A 376 43.07 56.58 2.76
C LEU A 376 42.35 57.16 1.53
N ASN A 377 41.24 56.53 1.18
CA ASN A 377 40.45 56.92 0.01
C ASN A 377 39.65 58.22 0.22
N TYR A 378 39.54 58.71 1.46
CA TYR A 378 38.58 59.75 1.85
C TYR A 378 39.18 60.78 2.80
N PRO A 379 38.74 62.05 2.73
CA PRO A 379 39.26 63.12 3.57
C PRO A 379 38.88 62.92 5.05
N GLU A 380 39.73 63.37 5.97
CA GLU A 380 39.57 63.10 7.39
C GLU A 380 40.09 64.26 8.24
N TYR A 381 39.28 64.69 9.22
CA TYR A 381 39.68 65.65 10.24
C TYR A 381 39.96 64.94 11.56
N VAL A 382 41.02 65.36 12.26
CA VAL A 382 41.40 64.83 13.57
C VAL A 382 41.47 65.97 14.57
N ILE A 383 40.67 65.85 15.64
CA ILE A 383 40.49 66.85 16.69
C ILE A 383 41.05 66.32 18.00
N TYR A 384 41.84 67.12 18.71
CA TYR A 384 42.46 66.70 19.98
C TYR A 384 41.84 67.38 21.19
N ASP A 385 41.08 68.47 20.98
CA ASP A 385 40.33 69.17 22.00
C ASP A 385 38.82 68.87 21.83
N PRO A 386 38.24 68.05 22.71
CA PRO A 386 36.83 67.68 22.62
C PRO A 386 35.85 68.85 22.68
N THR A 387 36.23 69.97 23.29
CA THR A 387 35.35 71.14 23.46
C THR A 387 35.02 71.82 22.13
N ARG A 388 35.76 71.48 21.07
CA ARG A 388 35.53 71.94 19.69
C ARG A 388 34.46 71.16 18.95
N VAL A 389 33.94 70.08 19.54
CA VAL A 389 32.88 69.27 18.97
C VAL A 389 31.57 69.59 19.68
N THR A 390 30.63 70.16 18.95
CA THR A 390 29.36 70.69 19.49
C THR A 390 28.17 70.19 18.66
N ASN A 391 26.96 70.43 19.15
CA ASN A 391 25.71 70.07 18.47
C ASN A 391 25.68 68.61 17.98
N ILE A 392 26.02 67.68 18.88
CA ILE A 392 26.09 66.24 18.57
C ILE A 392 24.67 65.67 18.49
N GLN A 393 24.30 65.15 17.32
CA GLN A 393 22.97 64.62 17.03
C GLN A 393 23.04 63.37 16.14
N TYR A 394 21.88 62.80 15.81
CA TYR A 394 21.80 61.69 14.88
C TYR A 394 21.93 62.19 13.43
N ALA A 395 22.71 61.47 12.60
CA ALA A 395 22.93 61.77 11.18
C ALA A 395 21.83 61.25 10.26
#